data_AF-A0A9N9NJT8-F1
#
_entry.id   AF-A0A9N9NJT8-F1
#
_cell.length_a   1.000
_cell.length_b   1.000
_cell.length_c   1.000
_cell.angle_alpha   90.00
_cell.angle_beta   90.00
_cell.angle_gamma   90.00
#
_symmetry.space_group_name_H-M   'P 1'
#
loop_
_entity.id
_entity.type
_entity.pdbx_description
1 polymer ?
#
loop_
_entity_poly.entity_id
_entity_poly.type
_entity_poly.pdbx_seq_one_letter_code
_entity_poly.pdbx_strand_id
1 'polypeptide(L)'
;ISNAEPKPADPEKLKLEKSIIRLEKEIKKAVKDYNIIDFGQAENNKLHAFKKKIQEICKKTENLFGREFRGDSPIVWLKNIDKITDSELKKELLKVVDPSQNTNLGKLEKPIDLSQFTLVATTSKNSPQTVE
;
A
#
# COMPACT_ATOMS: atom_id res chain seq x y z
N ILE A 1 -53.39 -0.56 17.17
CA ILE A 1 -51.91 -0.54 16.99
C ILE A 1 -51.65 -1.29 15.69
N SER A 2 -51.39 -0.57 14.59
CA SER A 2 -51.14 -1.22 13.29
C SER A 2 -49.77 -1.88 13.32
N ASN A 3 -49.75 -3.21 13.37
CA ASN A 3 -48.58 -4.01 13.05
C ASN A 3 -48.34 -3.88 11.53
N ALA A 4 -47.48 -2.93 11.15
CA ALA A 4 -46.92 -2.91 9.81
C ALA A 4 -45.90 -4.06 9.73
N GLU A 5 -46.24 -5.11 8.98
CA GLU A 5 -45.30 -6.17 8.64
C GLU A 5 -44.05 -5.56 7.97
N PRO A 6 -42.84 -6.04 8.31
CA PRO A 6 -41.63 -5.60 7.63
C PRO A 6 -41.75 -5.97 6.15
N LYS A 7 -41.73 -4.96 5.27
CA LYS A 7 -41.75 -5.16 3.82
C LYS A 7 -40.70 -6.20 3.42
N PRO A 8 -41.04 -7.19 2.56
CA PRO A 8 -40.06 -8.17 2.10
C PRO A 8 -38.90 -7.41 1.45
N ALA A 9 -37.68 -7.73 1.88
CA ALA A 9 -36.48 -7.12 1.34
C ALA A 9 -36.47 -7.33 -0.18
N ASP A 10 -36.44 -6.22 -0.93
CA ASP A 10 -36.40 -6.24 -2.38
C ASP A 10 -35.27 -7.20 -2.84
N PRO A 11 -35.61 -8.28 -3.56
CA PRO A 11 -34.65 -9.31 -3.94
C PRO A 11 -33.54 -8.75 -4.84
N GLU A 12 -33.80 -7.70 -5.62
CA GLU A 12 -32.76 -7.03 -6.41
C GLU A 12 -31.81 -6.23 -5.52
N LYS A 13 -32.36 -5.52 -4.53
CA LYS A 13 -31.55 -4.80 -3.53
C LYS A 13 -30.64 -5.76 -2.76
N LEU A 14 -31.16 -6.91 -2.33
CA LEU A 14 -30.37 -7.92 -1.62
C LEU A 14 -29.25 -8.51 -2.50
N LYS A 15 -29.51 -8.68 -3.80
CA LYS A 15 -28.49 -9.14 -4.77
C LYS A 15 -27.40 -8.09 -4.99
N LEU A 16 -27.77 -6.81 -5.03
CA LEU A 16 -26.83 -5.71 -5.16
C LEU A 16 -25.92 -5.59 -3.92
N GLU A 17 -26.50 -5.63 -2.71
CA GLU A 17 -25.74 -5.57 -1.44
C GLU A 17 -24.72 -6.70 -1.33
N LYS A 18 -25.11 -7.94 -1.68
CA LYS A 18 -24.18 -9.09 -1.71
C LYS A 18 -23.03 -8.90 -2.70
N SER A 19 -23.30 -8.28 -3.84
CA SER A 19 -22.30 -8.00 -4.88
C SER A 19 -21.31 -6.94 -4.43
N ILE A 20 -21.79 -5.87 -3.77
CA ILE A 20 -20.94 -4.82 -3.19
C ILE A 20 -20.01 -5.43 -2.14
N ILE A 21 -20.52 -6.21 -1.19
CA ILE A 21 -19.72 -6.86 -0.15
C ILE A 21 -18.64 -7.78 -0.75
N ARG A 22 -18.96 -8.48 -1.84
CA ARG A 22 -17.98 -9.31 -2.56
C ARG A 22 -16.88 -8.46 -3.19
N LEU A 23 -17.24 -7.41 -3.91
CA LEU A 23 -16.28 -6.48 -4.53
C LEU A 23 -15.39 -5.81 -3.48
N GLU A 24 -15.94 -5.37 -2.36
CA GLU A 24 -15.16 -4.81 -1.25
C GLU A 24 -14.14 -5.81 -0.70
N LYS A 25 -14.51 -7.09 -0.55
CA LYS A 25 -13.58 -8.15 -0.13
C LYS A 25 -12.49 -8.40 -1.18
N GLU A 26 -12.84 -8.43 -2.46
CA GLU A 26 -11.88 -8.61 -3.56
C GLU A 26 -10.92 -7.42 -3.66
N ILE A 27 -11.41 -6.19 -3.55
CA ILE A 27 -10.58 -4.96 -3.47
C ILE A 27 -9.69 -5.00 -2.23
N LYS A 28 -10.23 -5.33 -1.05
CA LYS A 28 -9.43 -5.40 0.19
C LYS A 28 -8.36 -6.49 0.12
N LYS A 29 -8.63 -7.59 -0.59
CA LYS A 29 -7.65 -8.64 -0.87
C LYS A 29 -6.58 -8.14 -1.83
N ALA A 30 -6.95 -7.52 -2.95
CA ALA A 30 -6.01 -6.94 -3.89
C ALA A 30 -5.14 -5.84 -3.24
N VAL A 31 -5.72 -4.95 -2.43
CA VAL A 31 -5.00 -3.91 -1.67
C VAL A 31 -4.02 -4.48 -0.66
N LYS A 32 -4.30 -5.66 -0.06
CA LYS A 32 -3.34 -6.37 0.80
C LYS A 32 -2.11 -6.89 0.04
N ASP A 33 -2.25 -7.10 -1.26
CA ASP A 33 -1.16 -7.55 -2.11
C ASP A 33 -0.22 -6.40 -2.49
N TYR A 34 -0.72 -5.16 -2.50
CA TYR A 34 0.10 -3.96 -2.69
C TYR A 34 0.78 -3.50 -1.39
N ASN A 35 2.07 -3.17 -1.49
CA ASN A 35 2.81 -2.59 -0.38
C ASN A 35 2.60 -1.06 -0.36
N ILE A 36 1.43 -0.61 0.13
CA ILE A 36 1.07 0.82 0.14
C ILE A 36 1.61 1.52 1.39
N ILE A 37 2.23 2.69 1.18
CA ILE A 37 2.69 3.62 2.20
C ILE A 37 2.04 4.99 1.89
N ASP A 38 1.08 5.43 2.71
CA ASP A 38 0.37 6.69 2.49
C ASP A 38 0.83 7.78 3.48
N PHE A 39 1.60 8.74 2.98
CA PHE A 39 2.13 9.87 3.77
C PHE A 39 1.07 10.94 4.09
N GLY A 40 -0.13 10.82 3.51
CA GLY A 40 -1.27 11.70 3.74
C GLY A 40 -2.20 11.25 4.86
N GLN A 41 -2.16 9.96 5.25
CA GLN A 41 -2.91 9.43 6.39
C GLN A 41 -2.05 9.16 7.63
N ALA A 42 -0.72 9.30 7.52
CA ALA A 42 0.17 8.97 8.63
C ALA A 42 0.00 9.93 9.82
N GLU A 43 -0.47 9.37 10.94
CA GLU A 43 -0.55 9.96 12.28
C GLU A 43 0.81 10.45 12.81
N ASN A 44 0.80 11.08 13.99
CA ASN A 44 2.00 11.47 14.74
C ASN A 44 3.05 10.34 14.68
N ASN A 45 4.27 10.66 14.21
CA ASN A 45 5.39 9.72 13.99
C ASN A 45 5.44 8.97 12.63
N LYS A 46 5.33 9.72 11.52
CA LYS A 46 5.47 9.21 10.14
C LYS A 46 6.75 8.41 9.88
N LEU A 47 7.87 8.81 10.51
CA LEU A 47 9.16 8.15 10.35
C LEU A 47 9.16 6.71 10.89
N HIS A 48 8.62 6.52 12.10
CA HIS A 48 8.52 5.19 12.68
C HIS A 48 7.59 4.28 11.87
N ALA A 49 6.43 4.81 11.46
CA ALA A 49 5.48 4.08 10.62
C ALA A 49 6.11 3.64 9.29
N PHE A 50 6.86 4.53 8.64
CA PHE A 50 7.60 4.23 7.42
C PHE A 50 8.62 3.10 7.63
N LYS A 51 9.52 3.23 8.61
CA LYS A 51 10.55 2.21 8.91
C LYS A 51 9.93 0.85 9.21
N LYS A 52 8.87 0.83 10.03
CA LYS A 52 8.12 -0.39 10.35
C LYS A 52 7.52 -1.02 9.09
N LYS A 53 6.94 -0.21 8.21
CA LYS A 53 6.32 -0.73 6.97
C LYS A 53 7.36 -1.31 6.02
N ILE A 54 8.50 -0.66 5.86
CA ILE A 54 9.62 -1.20 5.07
C ILE A 54 10.09 -2.55 5.65
N GLN A 55 10.22 -2.66 6.97
CA GLN A 55 10.54 -3.94 7.63
C GLN A 55 9.48 -5.04 7.39
N GLU A 56 8.19 -4.70 7.41
CA GLU A 56 7.11 -5.65 7.08
C GLU A 56 7.21 -6.15 5.64
N ILE A 57 7.45 -5.25 4.68
CA ILE A 57 7.63 -5.58 3.26
C ILE A 57 8.82 -6.52 3.09
N CYS A 58 9.94 -6.18 3.71
CA CYS A 58 11.17 -6.96 3.74
C CYS A 58 10.91 -8.39 4.25
N LYS A 59 10.29 -8.54 5.44
CA LYS A 59 9.96 -9.86 6.02
C LYS A 59 8.98 -10.66 5.16
N LYS A 60 7.96 -10.01 4.60
CA LYS A 60 6.99 -10.67 3.71
C LYS A 60 7.71 -11.26 2.49
N THR A 61 8.72 -10.55 1.98
CA THR A 61 9.50 -10.94 0.80
C THR A 61 10.51 -12.03 1.11
N GLU A 62 11.20 -11.96 2.25
CA GLU A 62 12.08 -13.05 2.70
C GLU A 62 11.34 -14.40 2.83
N ASN A 63 10.11 -14.38 3.35
CA ASN A 63 9.23 -15.57 3.39
C ASN A 63 8.80 -16.07 2.00
N LEU A 64 8.97 -15.26 0.96
CA LEU A 64 8.69 -15.59 -0.44
C LEU A 64 9.95 -16.03 -1.20
N PHE A 65 11.16 -15.59 -0.79
CA PHE A 65 12.45 -16.05 -1.31
C PHE A 65 12.67 -17.53 -0.95
N GLY A 66 12.15 -18.39 -1.82
CA GLY A 66 12.06 -19.84 -1.67
C GLY A 66 10.97 -20.43 -2.59
N ARG A 67 10.04 -19.59 -3.04
CA ARG A 67 9.16 -19.84 -4.18
C ARG A 67 9.62 -18.94 -5.31
N GLU A 68 9.82 -19.50 -6.50
CA GLU A 68 10.02 -18.69 -7.72
C GLU A 68 8.94 -17.60 -7.74
N PHE A 69 9.33 -16.33 -7.85
CA PHE A 69 8.38 -15.26 -8.19
C PHE A 69 7.86 -15.54 -9.60
N ARG A 70 6.83 -16.39 -9.70
CA ARG A 70 6.08 -16.61 -10.93
C ARG A 70 5.05 -15.48 -11.05
N GLY A 71 5.47 -14.32 -11.51
CA GLY A 71 4.60 -13.18 -11.72
C GLY A 71 5.33 -11.84 -11.76
N ASP A 72 4.53 -10.77 -11.79
CA ASP A 72 5.01 -9.39 -11.80
C ASP A 72 5.80 -9.04 -10.53
N SER A 73 6.82 -8.19 -10.69
CA SER A 73 7.60 -7.65 -9.57
C SER A 73 6.70 -7.04 -8.49
N PRO A 74 6.92 -7.34 -7.20
CA PRO A 74 6.11 -6.80 -6.12
C PRO A 74 6.14 -5.26 -6.13
N ILE A 75 4.96 -4.64 -5.99
CA ILE A 75 4.80 -3.19 -6.09
C ILE A 75 4.86 -2.55 -4.70
N VAL A 76 5.68 -1.51 -4.54
CA VAL A 76 5.62 -0.57 -3.40
C VAL A 76 5.04 0.75 -3.88
N TRP A 77 3.91 1.15 -3.29
CA TRP A 77 3.23 2.39 -3.65
C TRP A 77 3.38 3.45 -2.55
N LEU A 78 4.17 4.48 -2.85
CA LEU A 78 4.42 5.66 -2.05
C LEU A 78 3.39 6.74 -2.37
N LYS A 79 2.31 6.85 -1.60
CA LYS A 79 1.24 7.84 -1.82
C LYS A 79 1.48 9.14 -1.06
N ASN A 80 1.19 10.26 -1.72
CA ASN A 80 1.26 11.61 -1.17
C ASN A 80 2.67 12.04 -0.74
N ILE A 81 3.69 11.74 -1.55
CA ILE A 81 5.10 12.03 -1.24
C ILE A 81 5.38 13.53 -1.02
N ASP A 82 4.56 14.40 -1.60
CA ASP A 82 4.58 15.85 -1.42
C ASP A 82 4.24 16.28 0.01
N LYS A 83 3.60 15.41 0.80
CA LYS A 83 3.29 15.65 2.22
C LYS A 83 4.45 15.29 3.15
N ILE A 84 5.61 14.90 2.61
CA ILE A 84 6.84 14.65 3.37
C ILE A 84 7.55 15.97 3.62
N THR A 85 7.39 16.51 4.82
CA THR A 85 8.07 17.72 5.28
C THR A 85 9.33 17.42 6.10
N ASP A 86 9.38 16.26 6.74
CA ASP A 86 10.45 15.84 7.64
C ASP A 86 11.74 15.44 6.89
N SER A 87 12.87 16.04 7.28
CA SER A 87 14.17 15.81 6.62
C SER A 87 14.76 14.43 6.87
N GLU A 88 14.49 13.82 8.02
CA GLU A 88 14.97 12.50 8.38
C GLU A 88 14.19 11.43 7.60
N LEU A 89 12.88 11.61 7.45
CA LEU A 89 12.03 10.79 6.60
C LEU A 89 12.45 10.86 5.14
N LYS A 90 12.86 12.03 4.63
CA LYS A 90 13.42 12.15 3.26
C LYS A 90 14.69 11.32 3.10
N LYS A 91 15.60 11.36 4.07
CA LYS A 91 16.85 10.56 4.05
C LYS A 91 16.56 9.07 4.08
N GLU A 92 15.61 8.63 4.91
CA GLU A 92 15.21 7.22 4.98
C GLU A 92 14.48 6.76 3.72
N LEU A 93 13.66 7.62 3.12
CA LEU A 93 13.03 7.33 1.84
C LEU A 93 14.07 7.17 0.73
N LEU A 94 15.11 8.02 0.71
CA LEU A 94 16.18 7.92 -0.28
C LEU A 94 16.84 6.54 -0.26
N LYS A 95 17.06 5.95 0.92
CA LYS A 95 17.61 4.59 1.06
C LYS A 95 16.75 3.51 0.39
N VAL A 96 15.45 3.76 0.24
CA VAL A 96 14.50 2.83 -0.41
C VAL A 96 14.47 3.04 -1.92
N VAL A 97 14.56 4.29 -2.38
CA VAL A 97 14.40 4.66 -3.80
C VAL A 97 15.72 4.56 -4.57
N ASP A 98 16.86 4.76 -3.90
CA ASP A 98 18.20 4.67 -4.49
C ASP A 98 18.72 3.23 -4.45
N PRO A 99 18.89 2.56 -5.61
CA PRO A 99 19.41 1.19 -5.66
C PRO A 99 20.81 1.03 -5.07
N SER A 100 21.61 2.09 -5.01
CA SER A 100 22.94 2.02 -4.39
C SER A 100 22.88 1.95 -2.86
N GLN A 101 21.74 2.36 -2.27
CA GLN A 101 21.53 2.42 -0.83
C GLN A 101 20.55 1.37 -0.30
N ASN A 102 19.86 0.64 -1.20
CA ASN A 102 18.77 -0.27 -0.86
C ASN A 102 19.24 -1.67 -0.42
N THR A 103 20.54 -1.96 -0.42
CA THR A 103 21.09 -3.32 -0.31
C THR A 103 21.07 -3.93 1.09
N ASN A 104 20.58 -3.23 2.13
CA ASN A 104 20.50 -3.72 3.51
C ASN A 104 19.30 -3.17 4.30
N LEU A 105 18.16 -3.02 3.63
CA LEU A 105 16.96 -2.49 4.28
C LEU A 105 16.39 -3.51 5.29
N GLY A 106 16.07 -3.02 6.50
CA GLY A 106 15.41 -3.81 7.54
C GLY A 106 16.30 -4.57 8.54
N LYS A 107 17.64 -4.49 8.43
CA LYS A 107 18.60 -5.22 9.29
C LYS A 107 18.35 -6.74 9.33
N LEU A 108 18.08 -7.33 8.18
CA LEU A 108 17.87 -8.78 8.06
C LEU A 108 19.20 -9.48 7.74
N GLU A 109 19.31 -10.77 8.10
CA GLU A 109 20.52 -11.57 7.85
C GLU A 109 20.82 -11.75 6.36
N LYS A 110 19.80 -11.58 5.50
CA LYS A 110 19.95 -11.55 4.05
C LYS A 110 19.71 -10.14 3.51
N PRO A 111 20.58 -9.63 2.62
CA PRO A 111 20.36 -8.36 1.94
C PRO A 111 19.11 -8.49 1.07
N ILE A 112 18.09 -7.68 1.35
CA ILE A 112 16.91 -7.56 0.48
C ILE A 112 17.21 -6.46 -0.52
N ASP A 113 17.31 -6.84 -1.78
CA ASP A 113 17.46 -5.91 -2.88
C ASP A 113 16.07 -5.44 -3.34
N LEU A 114 15.72 -4.19 -3.01
CA LEU A 114 14.48 -3.59 -3.47
C LEU A 114 14.49 -3.21 -4.96
N SER A 115 15.59 -3.41 -5.70
CA SER A 115 15.62 -3.24 -7.16
C SER A 115 14.66 -4.19 -7.89
N GLN A 116 14.29 -5.28 -7.22
CA GLN A 116 13.34 -6.27 -7.71
C GLN A 116 11.88 -5.82 -7.58
N PHE A 117 11.63 -4.67 -6.94
CA PHE A 117 10.31 -4.11 -6.71
C PHE A 117 10.02 -2.99 -7.69
N THR A 118 8.78 -2.93 -8.14
CA THR A 118 8.29 -1.76 -8.87
C THR A 118 7.91 -0.69 -7.85
N LEU A 119 8.62 0.44 -7.86
CA LEU A 119 8.30 1.60 -7.04
C LEU A 119 7.34 2.53 -7.79
N VAL A 120 6.19 2.82 -7.19
CA VAL A 120 5.23 3.80 -7.71
C VAL A 120 5.11 4.93 -6.70
N ALA A 121 5.30 6.18 -7.13
CA ALA A 121 5.14 7.34 -6.28
C ALA A 121 4.04 8.26 -6.82
N THR A 122 3.13 8.71 -5.94
CA THR A 122 2.06 9.65 -6.31
C THR A 122 2.04 10.85 -5.37
N THR A 123 1.66 12.01 -5.91
CA THR A 123 1.44 13.24 -5.15
C THR A 123 -0.04 13.43 -4.82
N SER A 124 -0.35 14.25 -3.82
CA SER A 124 -1.72 14.54 -3.38
C SER A 124 -2.50 15.49 -4.31
N LYS A 125 -1.81 16.13 -5.26
CA LYS A 125 -2.44 16.98 -6.27
C LYS A 125 -3.14 16.14 -7.35
N ASN A 126 -4.46 16.22 -7.38
CA ASN A 126 -5.27 15.80 -8.52
C ASN A 126 -5.29 16.90 -9.57
N SER A 127 -4.27 17.01 -10.43
CA SER A 127 -4.42 17.65 -11.75
C SER A 127 -3.17 17.41 -12.61
N PRO A 128 -3.31 17.05 -13.90
CA PRO A 128 -2.25 17.28 -14.86
C PRO A 128 -2.05 18.80 -14.95
N GLN A 129 -0.87 19.30 -14.57
CA GLN A 129 -0.49 20.66 -14.93
C GLN A 129 -0.14 20.63 -16.42
N THR A 130 -1.06 21.06 -17.28
CA THR A 130 -0.71 21.55 -18.61
C THR A 130 0.21 22.74 -18.41
N VAL A 131 1.46 22.56 -18.82
CA VAL A 131 2.44 23.64 -18.92
C VAL A 131 1.97 24.52 -20.09
N GLU A 132 1.72 25.80 -19.82
CA GLU A 132 1.46 26.83 -20.85
C GLU A 132 2.72 27.12 -21.68
#